data_AF-A0A5C9EDR1-F1
#
_entry.id   AF-A0A5C9EDR1-F1
#
_cell.length_a   1.000
_cell.length_b   1.000
_cell.length_c   1.000
_cell.angle_alpha   90.00
_cell.angle_beta   90.00
_cell.angle_gamma   90.00
#
_symmetry.space_group_name_H-M   'P 1'
#
loop_
_entity.id
_entity.type
_entity.pdbx_description
1 polymer ?
#
loop_
_entity_poly.entity_id
_entity_poly.type
_entity_poly.pdbx_seq_one_letter_code
_entity_poly.pdbx_strand_id
1 'polypeptide(L)'
;MQHQDYEKLMKILSLLGGIIAIIEGFLGVITAQFGDLNYSFGLVAGIASIGIGIIILFSTLKPNEPIPFDWIVLLILGILLVIFTAYIGGILTTVAAVIGLLEEYL
;
A
#
# COMPACT_ATOMS: atom_id res chain seq x y z
N MET A 1 2.58 21.64 -13.80
CA MET A 1 3.38 20.93 -12.78
C MET A 1 4.48 20.22 -13.52
N GLN A 2 5.73 20.31 -13.05
CA GLN A 2 6.84 19.64 -13.71
C GLN A 2 6.80 18.14 -13.35
N HIS A 3 7.33 17.26 -14.20
CA HIS A 3 7.47 15.81 -13.94
C HIS A 3 7.93 15.50 -12.50
N GLN A 4 8.84 16.31 -11.96
CA GLN A 4 9.33 16.20 -10.58
C GLN A 4 8.26 16.37 -9.47
N ASP A 5 7.17 17.09 -9.73
CA ASP A 5 6.10 17.31 -8.74
C ASP A 5 5.20 16.07 -8.61
N TYR A 6 4.93 15.40 -9.73
CA TYR A 6 4.14 14.16 -9.78
C TYR A 6 4.90 13.02 -9.10
N GLU A 7 6.17 12.82 -9.44
CA GLU A 7 7.01 11.80 -8.82
C GLU A 7 7.13 11.98 -7.29
N LYS A 8 7.29 13.22 -6.81
CA LYS A 8 7.30 13.54 -5.37
C LYS A 8 5.97 13.20 -4.71
N LEU A 9 4.85 13.55 -5.34
CA LEU A 9 3.52 13.28 -4.81
C LEU A 9 3.25 11.78 -4.73
N MET A 10 3.61 11.01 -5.77
CA MET A 10 3.54 9.55 -5.78
C MET A 10 4.35 8.93 -4.64
N LYS A 11 5.59 9.40 -4.44
CA LYS A 11 6.47 8.91 -3.36
C LYS A 11 5.87 9.18 -1.99
N ILE A 12 5.35 10.39 -1.75
CA ILE A 12 4.72 10.73 -0.46
C ILE A 12 3.49 9.85 -0.21
N LEU A 13 2.61 9.71 -1.20
CA LEU A 13 1.38 8.94 -1.06
C LEU A 13 1.63 7.45 -0.87
N SER A 14 2.54 6.85 -1.64
CA SER A 14 2.92 5.44 -1.49
C SER A 14 3.63 5.19 -0.16
N LEU A 15 4.49 6.10 0.30
CA LEU A 15 5.14 6.01 1.61
C LEU A 15 4.10 6.02 2.73
N LEU A 16 3.17 6.97 2.71
CA LEU A 16 2.08 7.03 3.69
C LEU A 16 1.16 5.81 3.61
N GLY A 17 0.84 5.36 2.39
CA GLY A 17 0.04 4.17 2.14
C GLY A 17 0.67 2.91 2.74
N GLY A 18 1.98 2.72 2.55
CA GLY A 18 2.73 1.60 3.13
C GLY A 18 2.78 1.66 4.67
N ILE A 19 3.03 2.83 5.27
CA ILE A 19 3.04 3.00 6.74
C ILE A 19 1.65 2.70 7.32
N ILE A 20 0.60 3.26 6.73
CA ILE A 20 -0.77 3.09 7.22
C ILE A 20 -1.24 1.64 7.06
N ALA A 21 -0.89 0.99 5.94
CA ALA A 21 -1.18 -0.43 5.73
C ALA A 21 -0.57 -1.33 6.81
N ILE A 22 0.66 -1.03 7.25
CA ILE A 22 1.30 -1.75 8.36
C ILE A 22 0.53 -1.53 9.66
N ILE A 23 0.13 -0.29 9.95
CA ILE A 23 -0.67 0.03 11.15
C ILE A 23 -2.02 -0.69 11.12
N GLU A 24 -2.76 -0.61 10.01
CA GLU A 24 -4.03 -1.32 9.81
C GLU A 24 -3.85 -2.83 9.95
N GLY A 25 -2.78 -3.40 9.39
CA GLY A 25 -2.47 -4.82 9.54
C GLY A 25 -2.17 -5.23 10.98
N PHE A 26 -1.39 -4.44 11.74
CA PHE A 26 -1.17 -4.68 13.16
C PHE A 26 -2.47 -4.61 13.97
N LEU A 27 -3.32 -3.62 13.71
CA LEU A 27 -4.63 -3.51 14.34
C LEU A 27 -5.49 -4.73 14.00
N GLY A 28 -5.49 -5.18 12.75
CA GLY A 28 -6.20 -6.38 12.29
C GLY A 28 -5.75 -7.66 13.01
N VAL A 29 -4.45 -7.84 13.25
CA VAL A 29 -3.94 -8.99 14.02
C VAL A 29 -4.41 -8.93 15.49
N ILE A 30 -4.35 -7.75 16.11
CA ILE A 30 -4.79 -7.57 17.50
C ILE A 30 -6.30 -7.81 17.62
N THR A 31 -7.12 -7.21 16.76
CA THR A 31 -8.57 -7.37 16.83
C THR A 31 -9.01 -8.79 16.51
N ALA A 32 -8.35 -9.48 15.58
CA ALA A 32 -8.60 -10.88 15.30
C ALA A 32 -8.39 -11.77 16.55
N GLN A 33 -7.38 -11.47 17.37
CA GLN A 33 -7.09 -12.24 18.59
C GLN A 33 -8.11 -12.05 19.71
N PHE A 34 -8.77 -10.88 19.78
CA PHE A 34 -9.60 -10.51 20.93
C PHE A 34 -11.09 -10.31 20.62
N GLY A 35 -11.53 -10.31 19.35
CA GLY A 35 -12.90 -9.85 19.04
C GLY A 35 -13.62 -10.39 17.81
N ASP A 36 -13.03 -11.24 16.95
CA ASP A 36 -13.67 -11.63 15.68
C ASP A 36 -14.10 -13.11 15.63
N LEU A 37 -15.27 -13.38 15.01
CA LEU A 37 -15.81 -14.73 14.82
C LEU A 37 -15.06 -15.51 13.72
N ASN A 38 -14.25 -14.81 12.90
CA ASN A 38 -13.38 -15.38 11.87
C ASN A 38 -11.90 -15.10 12.14
N TYR A 39 -11.42 -15.53 13.32
CA TYR A 39 -10.02 -15.44 13.77
C TYR A 39 -9.00 -15.73 12.65
N SER A 40 -9.22 -16.79 11.87
CA SER A 40 -8.30 -17.20 10.79
C SER A 40 -8.19 -16.19 9.65
N PHE A 41 -9.29 -15.54 9.26
CA PHE A 41 -9.24 -14.56 8.16
C PHE A 41 -8.61 -13.25 8.63
N GLY A 42 -8.98 -12.74 9.81
CA GLY A 42 -8.42 -11.50 10.35
C GLY A 42 -6.91 -11.58 10.58
N LEU A 43 -6.42 -12.72 11.07
CA LEU A 43 -4.98 -12.94 11.24
C LEU A 43 -4.23 -12.99 9.91
N VAL A 44 -4.76 -13.74 8.92
CA VAL A 44 -4.15 -13.82 7.58
C VAL A 44 -4.17 -12.46 6.88
N ALA A 45 -5.29 -11.75 6.94
CA ALA A 45 -5.43 -10.42 6.34
C ALA A 45 -4.51 -9.40 7.00
N GLY A 46 -4.37 -9.43 8.33
CA GLY A 46 -3.45 -8.55 9.05
C GLY A 46 -1.98 -8.79 8.67
N ILE A 47 -1.55 -10.05 8.64
CA ILE A 47 -0.18 -10.40 8.22
C ILE A 47 0.07 -10.04 6.76
N ALA A 48 -0.88 -10.32 5.87
CA ALA A 48 -0.77 -9.98 4.45
C ALA A 48 -0.65 -8.46 4.25
N SER A 49 -1.48 -7.67 4.94
CA SER A 49 -1.43 -6.21 4.89
C SER A 49 -0.10 -5.63 5.37
N ILE A 50 0.49 -6.20 6.44
CA ILE A 50 1.84 -5.83 6.89
C ILE A 50 2.87 -6.15 5.81
N GLY A 51 2.84 -7.37 5.25
CA GLY A 51 3.78 -7.79 4.21
C GLY A 51 3.71 -6.92 2.96
N ILE A 52 2.49 -6.59 2.50
CA ILE A 52 2.27 -5.70 1.35
C ILE A 52 2.72 -4.28 1.67
N GLY A 53 2.42 -3.77 2.87
CA GLY A 53 2.88 -2.46 3.32
C GLY A 53 4.41 -2.36 3.31
N ILE A 54 5.11 -3.39 3.78
CA ILE A 54 6.58 -3.47 3.72
C ILE A 54 7.08 -3.46 2.27
N ILE A 55 6.45 -4.22 1.37
CA ILE A 55 6.76 -4.25 -0.05
C ILE A 55 6.63 -2.85 -0.68
N ILE A 56 5.55 -2.13 -0.37
CA ILE A 56 5.33 -0.75 -0.85
C ILE A 56 6.45 0.16 -0.34
N LEU A 57 6.79 0.10 0.95
CA LEU A 57 7.88 0.90 1.51
C LEU A 57 9.22 0.62 0.84
N PHE A 58 9.52 -0.65 0.55
CA PHE A 58 10.74 -1.01 -0.18
C PHE A 58 10.74 -0.44 -1.60
N SER A 59 9.63 -0.60 -2.34
CA SER A 59 9.48 -0.04 -3.69
C SER A 59 9.66 1.49 -3.68
N THR A 60 9.09 2.19 -2.71
CA THR A 60 9.18 3.66 -2.60
C THR A 60 10.58 4.15 -2.18
N LEU A 61 11.23 3.48 -1.20
CA LEU A 61 12.51 3.93 -0.64
C LEU A 61 13.73 3.49 -1.46
N LYS A 62 13.62 2.35 -2.14
CA LYS A 62 14.66 1.77 -3.00
C LYS A 62 14.05 1.39 -4.36
N PRO A 63 13.70 2.40 -5.18
CA PRO A 63 13.15 2.14 -6.51
C PRO A 63 14.13 1.29 -7.33
N ASN A 64 13.61 0.21 -7.92
CA ASN A 64 14.30 -0.76 -8.80
C ASN A 64 15.17 -1.83 -8.12
N GLU A 65 15.19 -1.93 -6.78
CA GLU A 65 15.83 -3.04 -6.08
C GLU A 65 15.03 -3.44 -4.82
N PRO A 66 14.36 -4.61 -4.76
CA PRO A 66 14.08 -5.61 -5.81
C PRO A 66 12.77 -5.38 -6.57
N ILE A 67 11.99 -4.35 -6.20
CA ILE A 67 10.65 -4.10 -6.73
C ILE A 67 10.66 -2.74 -7.43
N PRO A 68 10.26 -2.66 -8.71
CA PRO A 68 10.18 -1.39 -9.42
C PRO A 68 9.15 -0.46 -8.78
N PHE A 69 9.42 0.84 -8.85
CA PHE A 69 8.49 1.88 -8.42
C PHE A 69 7.74 2.39 -9.64
N ASP A 70 6.78 1.59 -10.09
CA ASP A 70 5.90 1.91 -11.22
C ASP A 70 4.44 1.93 -10.80
N TRP A 71 3.63 2.64 -11.58
CA TRP A 71 2.21 2.81 -11.28
C TRP A 71 1.44 1.49 -11.31
N ILE A 72 1.83 0.52 -12.17
CA ILE A 72 1.14 -0.77 -12.28
C ILE A 72 1.35 -1.58 -11.01
N VAL A 73 2.58 -1.65 -10.51
CA VAL A 73 2.91 -2.33 -9.26
C VAL A 73 2.18 -1.69 -8.08
N LEU A 74 2.21 -0.36 -7.95
CA LEU A 74 1.47 0.33 -6.89
C LEU A 74 -0.04 0.08 -6.99
N LEU A 75 -0.60 0.01 -8.20
CA LEU A 75 -2.03 -0.26 -8.39
C LEU A 75 -2.40 -1.67 -7.90
N ILE A 76 -1.61 -2.67 -8.29
CA ILE A 76 -1.81 -4.07 -7.87
C ILE A 76 -1.71 -4.18 -6.35
N LEU A 77 -0.67 -3.59 -5.75
CA LEU A 77 -0.48 -3.60 -4.30
C LEU A 77 -1.59 -2.86 -3.55
N GLY A 78 -2.06 -1.73 -4.08
CA GLY A 78 -3.19 -0.97 -3.53
C GLY A 78 -4.49 -1.78 -3.51
N ILE A 79 -4.80 -2.48 -4.61
CA ILE A 79 -5.98 -3.36 -4.70
C ILE A 79 -5.86 -4.52 -3.71
N LEU A 80 -4.68 -5.14 -3.61
CA LEU A 80 -4.44 -6.23 -2.66
C LEU A 80 -4.65 -5.77 -1.21
N LEU A 81 -4.19 -4.57 -0.84
CA LEU A 81 -4.42 -4.02 0.50
C LEU A 81 -5.91 -3.88 0.82
N VAL A 82 -6.73 -3.41 -0.13
CA VAL A 82 -8.18 -3.30 0.06
C VAL A 82 -8.82 -4.67 0.27
N ILE A 83 -8.40 -5.69 -0.50
CA ILE A 83 -8.87 -7.07 -0.33
C ILE A 83 -8.52 -7.61 1.07
N PHE A 84 -7.35 -7.25 1.59
CA PHE A 84 -6.87 -7.63 2.93
C PHE A 84 -7.25 -6.62 4.02
N THR A 85 -8.29 -5.81 3.81
CA THR A 85 -8.91 -4.92 4.81
C THR A 85 -8.06 -3.73 5.28
N ALA A 86 -6.92 -3.47 4.64
CA ALA A 86 -6.13 -2.24 4.84
C ALA A 86 -6.64 -1.14 3.90
N TYR A 87 -7.81 -0.58 4.22
CA TYR A 87 -8.53 0.34 3.34
C TYR A 87 -7.80 1.66 3.14
N ILE A 88 -7.34 2.30 4.22
CA ILE A 88 -6.73 3.62 4.12
C ILE A 88 -5.38 3.50 3.41
N GLY A 89 -4.57 2.51 3.79
CA GLY A 89 -3.30 2.23 3.12
C GLY A 89 -3.51 1.89 1.64
N GLY A 90 -4.50 1.04 1.33
CA GLY A 90 -4.84 0.65 -0.04
C GLY A 90 -5.31 1.82 -0.91
N ILE A 91 -6.15 2.69 -0.38
CA ILE A 91 -6.63 3.89 -1.09
C ILE A 91 -5.46 4.84 -1.40
N LEU A 92 -4.61 5.14 -0.42
CA LEU A 92 -3.46 6.03 -0.63
C LEU A 92 -2.50 5.49 -1.69
N THR A 93 -2.17 4.21 -1.62
CA THR A 93 -1.32 3.55 -2.61
C THR A 93 -1.98 3.52 -4.00
N THR A 94 -3.31 3.31 -4.07
CA THR A 94 -4.05 3.36 -5.33
C THR A 94 -4.08 4.77 -5.93
N VAL A 95 -4.24 5.81 -5.11
CA VAL A 95 -4.17 7.20 -5.58
C VAL A 95 -2.76 7.52 -6.09
N ALA A 96 -1.71 7.04 -5.41
CA ALA A 96 -0.33 7.17 -5.89
C ALA A 96 -0.15 6.52 -7.27
N ALA A 97 -0.71 5.33 -7.47
CA ALA A 97 -0.70 4.65 -8.76
C ALA A 97 -1.44 5.43 -9.85
N VAL A 98 -2.63 5.96 -9.56
CA VAL A 98 -3.40 6.76 -10.53
C VAL A 98 -2.64 8.02 -10.92
N ILE A 99 -1.92 8.65 -9.99
CA ILE A 99 -1.10 9.83 -10.30
C ILE A 99 0.04 9.47 -11.26
N GLY A 100 0.72 8.34 -11.03
CA GLY A 100 1.75 7.85 -11.95
C GLY A 100 1.23 7.48 -13.32
N LEU A 101 0.02 6.89 -13.37
CA LEU A 101 -0.66 6.65 -14.64
C LEU A 101 -0.91 7.97 -15.37
N LEU A 102 -1.47 8.98 -14.69
CA LEU A 102 -1.79 10.26 -15.32
C LEU A 102 -0.55 10.99 -15.83
N GLU A 103 0.58 10.85 -15.14
CA GLU A 103 1.87 11.41 -15.56
C GLU A 103 2.35 10.86 -16.92
N GLU A 104 2.03 9.61 -17.27
CA GLU A 104 2.42 9.04 -18.57
C GLU A 104 1.59 9.60 -19.75
N TYR A 105 0.41 10.16 -19.48
CA TYR A 105 -0.52 10.66 -20.51
C TYR A 105 -0.61 12.19 -20.60
N LEU A 106 0.01 12.94 -19.67
CA LEU A 106 -0.03 14.41 -19.59
C LEU A 106 1.30 15.04 -20.00
#